data_AF-A0A1X0I359-F1
#
_entry.id   AF-A0A1X0I359-F1
#
_cell.length_a   1.000
_cell.length_b   1.000
_cell.length_c   1.000
_cell.angle_alpha   90.00
_cell.angle_beta   90.00
_cell.angle_gamma   90.00
#
_symmetry.space_group_name_H-M   'P 1'
#
loop_
_entity.id
_entity.type
_entity.pdbx_description
1 polymer ?
#
loop_
_entity_poly.entity_id
_entity_poly.type
_entity_poly.pdbx_seq_one_letter_code
_entity_poly.pdbx_strand_id
1 'polypeptide(L)'
;MSAVAVLLTALGIADLCRRAIRAVWVPLAVGPVVVAAFLALGALWHAGDIPLLVLAAASVVAWEWLCARSERSGGHQAAPLAVFAATLALLTLLSGWTSTVGGVIGRWSAWVQLPLSHVTPTRLLMILGVVLVQFATANQLVRLVLGSVGAVRPAGEPQPSDRLKGGRLLGPMERLLILSLGVGGQVAAASAVVAAKGIIRFPELSAQKGRNGEVGIDEVTEYFLVGSFTSWLLALGGIGLVLATR
;
A
#
# COMPACT_ATOMS: atom_id res chain seq x y z
N MET A 1 8.34 -2.29 -15.81
CA MET A 1 7.31 -2.24 -14.73
C MET A 1 7.23 -3.53 -13.90
N SER A 2 7.85 -4.63 -14.32
CA SER A 2 7.82 -5.92 -13.60
C SER A 2 8.47 -5.83 -12.22
N ALA A 3 9.61 -5.14 -12.08
CA ALA A 3 10.26 -4.94 -10.78
C ALA A 3 9.37 -4.19 -9.77
N VAL A 4 8.59 -3.20 -10.22
CA VAL A 4 7.60 -2.51 -9.37
C VAL A 4 6.51 -3.49 -8.92
N ALA A 5 5.96 -4.28 -9.84
CA ALA A 5 4.93 -5.27 -9.52
C ALA A 5 5.44 -6.30 -8.49
N VAL A 6 6.69 -6.75 -8.63
CA VAL A 6 7.34 -7.67 -7.68
C VAL A 6 7.57 -6.99 -6.32
N LEU A 7 8.06 -5.74 -6.30
CA LEU A 7 8.22 -4.97 -5.05
C LEU A 7 6.91 -4.88 -4.28
N LEU A 8 5.82 -4.46 -4.93
CA LEU A 8 4.52 -4.28 -4.28
C LEU A 8 3.96 -5.61 -3.76
N THR A 9 4.13 -6.68 -4.53
CA THR A 9 3.73 -8.03 -4.12
C THR A 9 4.53 -8.49 -2.89
N ALA A 10 5.85 -8.29 -2.90
CA ALA A 10 6.73 -8.64 -1.78
C ALA A 10 6.41 -7.82 -0.51
N LEU A 11 6.18 -6.51 -0.64
CA LEU A 11 5.78 -5.64 0.47
C LEU A 11 4.44 -6.08 1.07
N GLY A 12 3.44 -6.31 0.22
CA GLY A 12 2.11 -6.72 0.68
C GLY A 12 2.13 -8.06 1.43
N ILE A 13 2.90 -9.04 0.93
CA ILE A 13 3.07 -10.34 1.60
C ILE A 13 3.88 -10.20 2.90
N ALA A 14 4.98 -9.44 2.89
CA ALA A 14 5.79 -9.20 4.10
C ALA A 14 4.98 -8.53 5.21
N ASP A 15 4.20 -7.49 4.88
CA ASP A 15 3.33 -6.79 5.84
C ASP A 15 2.19 -7.70 6.37
N LEU A 16 1.65 -8.60 5.54
CA LEU A 16 0.68 -9.62 5.98
C LEU A 16 1.32 -10.60 6.95
N CYS A 17 2.52 -11.11 6.63
CA CYS A 17 3.29 -11.99 7.51
C CYS A 17 3.63 -11.32 8.84
N ARG A 18 3.99 -10.02 8.85
CA ARG A 18 4.25 -9.27 10.08
C ARG A 18 3.04 -9.23 11.02
N ARG A 19 1.83 -9.20 10.46
CA ARG A 19 0.59 -9.20 11.27
C ARG A 19 0.21 -10.59 11.77
N ALA A 20 0.50 -11.62 10.98
CA ALA A 20 0.16 -13.00 11.31
C ALA A 20 1.15 -13.65 12.29
N ILE A 21 2.44 -13.26 12.21
CA ILE A 21 3.54 -13.96 12.88
C ILE A 21 4.24 -13.01 13.85
N ARG A 22 4.38 -13.44 15.12
CA ARG A 22 5.03 -12.63 16.18
C ARG A 22 6.56 -12.52 16.03
N ALA A 23 7.19 -13.42 15.28
CA ALA A 23 8.62 -13.45 15.09
C ALA A 23 9.09 -12.36 14.11
N VAL A 24 9.87 -11.39 14.61
CA VAL A 24 10.34 -10.21 13.86
C VAL A 24 11.22 -10.56 12.65
N TRP A 25 11.92 -11.69 12.69
CA TRP A 25 12.80 -12.12 11.59
C TRP A 25 12.05 -12.68 10.39
N VAL A 26 10.80 -13.15 10.56
CA VAL A 26 10.04 -13.79 9.48
C VAL A 26 9.68 -12.78 8.38
N PRO A 27 9.09 -11.60 8.67
CA PRO A 27 8.81 -10.59 7.65
C PRO A 27 10.06 -10.10 6.91
N LEU A 28 11.19 -10.00 7.61
CA LEU A 28 12.49 -9.61 7.04
C LEU A 28 13.00 -10.63 6.01
N ALA A 29 12.76 -11.93 6.24
CA ALA A 29 13.15 -12.98 5.30
C ALA A 29 12.14 -13.17 4.16
N VAL A 30 10.83 -13.01 4.44
CA VAL A 30 9.75 -13.22 3.48
C VAL A 30 9.88 -12.30 2.26
N GLY A 31 10.22 -11.02 2.46
CA GLY A 31 10.41 -10.08 1.35
C GLY A 31 11.39 -10.56 0.28
N PRO A 32 12.67 -10.78 0.63
CA PRO A 32 13.68 -11.33 -0.29
C PRO A 32 13.29 -12.68 -0.90
N VAL A 33 12.68 -13.58 -0.12
CA VAL A 33 12.22 -14.89 -0.62
C VAL A 33 11.15 -14.73 -1.69
N VAL A 34 10.17 -13.84 -1.48
CA VAL A 34 9.13 -13.55 -2.49
C VAL A 34 9.77 -12.96 -3.75
N VAL A 35 10.69 -12.00 -3.62
CA VAL A 35 11.39 -11.42 -4.79
C VAL A 35 12.15 -12.50 -5.56
N ALA A 36 12.89 -13.37 -4.87
CA ALA A 36 13.62 -14.47 -5.49
C ALA A 36 12.68 -15.49 -6.17
N ALA A 37 11.53 -15.77 -5.57
CA ALA A 37 10.52 -16.64 -6.17
C ALA A 37 9.97 -16.03 -7.47
N PHE A 38 9.66 -14.74 -7.49
CA PHE A 38 9.17 -14.05 -8.70
C PHE A 38 10.24 -13.86 -9.77
N LEU A 39 11.52 -13.69 -9.38
CA LEU A 39 12.66 -13.73 -10.30
C LEU A 39 12.67 -15.06 -11.07
N ALA A 40 12.60 -16.18 -10.34
CA ALA A 40 12.64 -17.52 -10.93
C ALA A 40 11.36 -17.85 -11.73
N LEU A 41 10.18 -17.63 -11.14
CA LEU A 41 8.89 -17.99 -11.75
C LEU A 41 8.52 -17.08 -12.93
N GLY A 42 8.89 -15.81 -12.85
CA GLY A 42 8.66 -14.79 -13.89
C GLY A 42 9.69 -14.79 -15.01
N ALA A 43 10.73 -15.62 -14.92
CA ALA A 43 11.86 -15.69 -15.85
C ALA A 43 12.58 -14.33 -16.06
N LEU A 44 12.69 -13.53 -14.99
CA LEU A 44 13.25 -12.18 -15.02
C LEU A 44 14.79 -12.21 -14.93
N TRP A 45 15.45 -12.89 -15.87
CA TRP A 45 16.89 -13.11 -15.85
C TRP A 45 17.69 -12.11 -16.69
N HIS A 46 17.06 -11.02 -17.13
CA HIS A 46 17.75 -10.03 -17.95
C HIS A 46 18.74 -9.22 -17.10
N ALA A 47 19.81 -8.71 -17.71
CA ALA A 47 20.87 -7.99 -16.99
C ALA A 47 20.35 -6.75 -16.22
N GLY A 48 19.26 -6.12 -16.70
CA GLY A 48 18.58 -5.02 -16.03
C GLY A 48 17.64 -5.45 -14.89
N ASP A 49 17.16 -6.69 -14.87
CA ASP A 49 16.21 -7.17 -13.86
C ASP A 49 16.90 -7.42 -12.52
N ILE A 50 18.08 -8.04 -12.55
CA ILE A 50 18.84 -8.42 -11.35
C ILE A 50 19.11 -7.22 -10.43
N PRO A 51 19.72 -6.10 -10.88
CA PRO A 51 19.99 -4.97 -9.99
C PRO A 51 18.69 -4.34 -9.44
N LEU A 52 17.64 -4.28 -10.24
CA LEU A 52 16.35 -3.71 -9.82
C LEU A 52 15.62 -4.60 -8.81
N LEU A 53 15.72 -5.93 -8.96
CA LEU A 53 15.14 -6.89 -8.01
C LEU A 53 15.95 -7.00 -6.73
N VAL A 54 17.28 -6.88 -6.79
CA VAL A 54 18.13 -6.76 -5.59
C VAL A 54 17.78 -5.49 -4.83
N LEU A 55 17.65 -4.36 -5.52
CA LEU A 55 17.18 -3.10 -4.93
C LEU A 55 15.79 -3.28 -4.30
N ALA A 56 14.87 -3.94 -4.98
CA ALA A 56 13.53 -4.21 -4.45
C ALA A 56 13.59 -5.05 -3.17
N ALA A 57 14.35 -6.15 -3.17
CA ALA A 57 14.51 -7.02 -2.00
C ALA A 57 15.12 -6.26 -0.81
N ALA A 58 16.20 -5.51 -1.04
CA ALA A 58 16.83 -4.67 -0.02
C ALA A 58 15.85 -3.62 0.55
N SER A 59 15.02 -3.04 -0.30
CA SER A 59 14.03 -2.04 0.09
C SER A 59 12.89 -2.63 0.91
N VAL A 60 12.46 -3.87 0.65
CA VAL A 60 11.49 -4.56 1.53
C VAL A 60 12.08 -4.81 2.92
N VAL A 61 13.33 -5.25 3.00
CA VAL A 61 14.02 -5.45 4.28
C VAL A 61 14.15 -4.13 5.03
N ALA A 62 14.57 -3.06 4.33
CA ALA A 62 14.67 -1.72 4.91
C ALA A 62 13.32 -1.20 5.40
N TRP A 63 12.24 -1.40 4.62
CA TRP A 63 10.88 -1.06 5.01
C TRP A 63 10.44 -1.75 6.30
N GLU A 64 10.58 -3.08 6.37
CA GLU A 64 10.18 -3.86 7.56
C GLU A 64 11.00 -3.46 8.79
N TRP A 65 12.31 -3.27 8.60
CA TRP A 65 13.20 -2.87 9.68
C TRP A 65 12.89 -1.46 10.20
N LEU A 66 12.68 -0.48 9.31
CA LEU A 66 12.35 0.90 9.67
C LEU A 66 10.96 1.00 10.29
N CYS A 67 9.97 0.24 9.81
CA CYS A 67 8.65 0.17 10.43
C CYS A 67 8.75 -0.38 11.85
N ALA A 68 9.45 -1.50 12.04
CA ALA A 68 9.65 -2.09 13.36
C ALA A 68 10.43 -1.15 14.30
N ARG A 69 11.41 -0.40 13.77
CA ARG A 69 12.15 0.63 14.53
C ARG A 69 11.23 1.76 14.95
N SER A 70 10.49 2.35 14.00
CA SER A 70 9.56 3.46 14.24
C SER A 70 8.50 3.11 15.27
N GLU A 71 8.03 1.86 15.29
CA GLU A 71 7.07 1.37 16.27
C GLU A 71 7.63 1.29 17.68
N ARG A 72 8.92 0.94 17.83
CA ARG A 72 9.59 0.84 19.13
C ARG A 72 10.05 2.20 19.66
N SER A 73 10.57 3.07 18.80
CA SER A 73 11.13 4.36 19.20
C SER A 73 10.10 5.49 19.27
N GLY A 74 8.88 5.31 18.74
CA GLY A 74 7.84 6.34 18.72
C GLY A 74 8.13 7.56 17.83
N GLY A 75 9.31 7.64 17.21
CA GLY A 75 9.76 8.73 16.33
C GLY A 75 10.39 8.25 15.03
N HIS A 76 10.77 9.20 14.15
CA HIS A 76 11.34 8.97 12.81
C HIS A 76 10.40 8.32 11.79
N GLN A 77 9.11 8.63 11.86
CA GLN A 77 8.09 8.02 10.98
C GLN A 77 8.25 8.41 9.49
N ALA A 78 8.93 9.51 9.21
CA ALA A 78 9.23 9.97 7.86
C ALA A 78 10.25 9.07 7.11
N ALA A 79 11.13 8.37 7.83
CA ALA A 79 12.17 7.53 7.22
C ALA A 79 11.61 6.35 6.41
N PRO A 80 10.70 5.49 6.94
CA PRO A 80 10.10 4.42 6.14
C PRO A 80 9.27 4.95 4.96
N LEU A 81 8.58 6.09 5.13
CA LEU A 81 7.87 6.77 4.05
C LEU A 81 8.80 7.20 2.92
N ALA A 82 9.93 7.83 3.26
CA ALA A 82 10.92 8.27 2.29
C ALA A 82 11.54 7.08 1.53
N VAL A 83 11.88 5.98 2.22
CA VAL A 83 12.40 4.77 1.57
C VAL A 83 11.38 4.16 0.61
N PHE A 84 10.12 4.04 1.03
CA PHE A 84 9.05 3.53 0.17
C PHE A 84 8.87 4.40 -1.09
N ALA A 85 8.73 5.72 -0.90
CA ALA A 85 8.52 6.66 -1.99
C ALA A 85 9.72 6.72 -2.96
N ALA A 86 10.95 6.79 -2.43
CA ALA A 86 12.17 6.83 -3.22
C ALA A 86 12.36 5.54 -4.02
N THR A 87 12.14 4.37 -3.41
CA THR A 87 12.25 3.08 -4.09
C THR A 87 11.21 2.96 -5.20
N LEU A 88 9.95 3.30 -4.90
CA LEU A 88 8.87 3.25 -5.89
C LEU A 88 9.15 4.18 -7.06
N ALA A 89 9.59 5.41 -6.81
CA ALA A 89 9.95 6.38 -7.84
C ALA A 89 11.13 5.87 -8.69
N LEU A 90 12.20 5.40 -8.05
CA LEU A 90 13.39 4.90 -8.73
C LEU A 90 13.08 3.69 -9.62
N LEU A 91 12.34 2.70 -9.12
CA LEU A 91 11.93 1.54 -9.91
C LEU A 91 10.97 1.91 -11.04
N THR A 92 10.12 2.93 -10.85
CA THR A 92 9.23 3.43 -11.90
C THR A 92 10.00 4.14 -13.00
N LEU A 93 11.00 4.96 -12.64
CA LEU A 93 11.87 5.65 -13.60
C LEU A 93 12.75 4.67 -14.40
N LEU A 94 13.31 3.66 -13.72
CA LEU A 94 14.13 2.63 -14.34
C LEU A 94 13.31 1.48 -14.94
N SER A 95 11.98 1.61 -14.98
CA SER A 95 11.08 0.54 -15.39
C SER A 95 11.22 0.12 -16.86
N GLY A 96 11.84 0.95 -17.69
CA GLY A 96 12.16 0.63 -19.09
C GLY A 96 13.32 -0.38 -19.25
N TRP A 97 14.10 -0.61 -18.18
CA TRP A 97 15.22 -1.56 -18.20
C TRP A 97 14.80 -2.98 -17.80
N THR A 98 13.56 -3.15 -17.32
CA THR A 98 13.05 -4.44 -16.87
C THR A 98 12.42 -5.23 -18.02
N SER A 99 12.64 -6.54 -18.05
CA SER A 99 11.92 -7.44 -18.96
C SER A 99 10.45 -7.61 -18.54
N THR A 100 9.61 -8.06 -19.48
CA THR A 100 8.21 -8.40 -19.20
C THR A 100 8.12 -9.70 -18.42
N VAL A 101 7.12 -9.81 -17.54
CA VAL A 101 6.90 -11.03 -16.74
C VAL A 101 6.49 -12.16 -17.67
N GLY A 102 7.24 -13.27 -17.64
CA GLY A 102 7.02 -14.45 -18.46
C GLY A 102 7.05 -15.74 -17.65
N GLY A 103 7.69 -16.77 -18.21
CA GLY A 103 7.99 -18.02 -17.49
C GLY A 103 6.77 -18.84 -17.09
N VAL A 104 6.79 -19.35 -15.87
CA VAL A 104 5.67 -20.13 -15.28
C VAL A 104 4.44 -19.25 -15.11
N ILE A 105 4.64 -17.99 -14.71
CA ILE A 105 3.54 -17.02 -14.50
C ILE A 105 2.81 -16.75 -15.81
N GLY A 106 3.56 -16.51 -16.89
CA GLY A 106 2.99 -16.33 -18.23
C GLY A 106 2.22 -17.57 -18.70
N ARG A 107 2.80 -18.77 -18.55
CA ARG A 107 2.14 -20.04 -18.93
C ARG A 107 0.87 -20.30 -18.13
N TRP A 108 0.90 -20.06 -16.82
CA TRP A 108 -0.28 -20.18 -15.97
C TRP A 108 -1.37 -19.19 -16.40
N SER A 109 -1.02 -17.93 -16.65
CA SER A 109 -2.01 -16.94 -17.11
C SER A 109 -2.68 -17.31 -18.43
N ALA A 110 -1.92 -17.90 -19.36
CA ALA A 110 -2.46 -18.37 -20.64
C ALA A 110 -3.35 -19.61 -20.46
N TRP A 111 -3.01 -20.49 -19.51
CA TRP A 111 -3.77 -21.71 -19.23
C TRP A 111 -5.11 -21.43 -18.56
N VAL A 112 -5.17 -20.49 -17.60
CA VAL A 112 -6.40 -20.19 -16.85
C VAL A 112 -7.49 -19.57 -17.75
N GLN A 113 -7.15 -19.07 -18.94
CA GLN A 113 -8.11 -18.51 -19.91
C GLN A 113 -9.08 -17.53 -19.24
N LEU A 114 -8.55 -16.69 -18.34
CA LEU A 114 -9.36 -15.66 -17.69
C LEU A 114 -10.09 -14.87 -18.77
N PRO A 115 -11.33 -14.41 -18.55
CA PRO A 115 -12.06 -13.51 -19.44
C PRO A 115 -11.40 -12.11 -19.58
N LEU A 116 -10.12 -12.03 -19.23
CA LEU A 116 -9.19 -10.93 -19.27
C LEU A 116 -8.10 -11.20 -20.32
N SER A 117 -8.45 -11.78 -21.47
CA SER A 117 -7.53 -12.16 -22.55
C SER A 117 -6.68 -11.00 -23.10
N HIS A 118 -7.01 -9.76 -22.75
CA HIS A 118 -6.28 -8.54 -23.09
C HIS A 118 -5.26 -8.09 -22.02
N VAL A 119 -5.13 -8.79 -20.89
CA VAL A 119 -4.28 -8.39 -19.76
C VAL A 119 -2.94 -9.13 -19.82
N THR A 120 -1.85 -8.37 -19.94
CA THR A 120 -0.49 -8.93 -19.93
C THR A 120 -0.14 -9.54 -18.56
N PRO A 121 0.74 -10.56 -18.49
CA PRO A 121 1.13 -11.17 -17.21
C PRO A 121 1.73 -10.15 -16.22
N THR A 122 2.47 -9.17 -16.74
CA THR A 122 3.00 -8.04 -15.94
C THR A 122 1.88 -7.22 -15.31
N ARG A 123 0.82 -6.93 -16.06
CA ARG A 123 -0.34 -6.17 -15.56
C ARG A 123 -1.15 -6.97 -14.55
N LEU A 124 -1.30 -8.29 -14.72
CA LEU A 124 -1.90 -9.17 -13.70
C LEU A 124 -1.10 -9.12 -12.39
N LEU A 125 0.23 -9.25 -12.48
CA LEU A 125 1.09 -9.17 -11.30
C LEU A 125 1.01 -7.78 -10.64
N MET A 126 0.93 -6.70 -11.43
CA MET A 126 0.75 -5.35 -10.92
C MET A 126 -0.57 -5.21 -10.16
N ILE A 127 -1.68 -5.71 -10.73
CA ILE A 127 -3.00 -5.70 -10.05
C ILE A 127 -2.91 -6.45 -8.72
N LEU A 128 -2.31 -7.63 -8.71
CA LEU A 128 -2.12 -8.41 -7.48
C LEU A 128 -1.31 -7.63 -6.44
N GLY A 129 -0.15 -7.08 -6.83
CA GLY A 129 0.71 -6.30 -5.96
C GLY A 129 0.00 -5.07 -5.38
N VAL A 130 -0.72 -4.31 -6.22
CA VAL A 130 -1.48 -3.15 -5.79
C VAL A 130 -2.61 -3.55 -4.83
N VAL A 131 -3.35 -4.62 -5.11
CA VAL A 131 -4.41 -5.12 -4.21
C VAL A 131 -3.83 -5.51 -2.84
N LEU A 132 -2.70 -6.23 -2.82
CA LEU A 132 -2.02 -6.61 -1.58
C LEU A 132 -1.55 -5.39 -0.78
N VAL A 133 -0.95 -4.41 -1.45
CA VAL A 133 -0.55 -3.13 -0.82
C VAL A 133 -1.75 -2.39 -0.27
N GLN A 134 -2.85 -2.28 -1.03
CA GLN A 134 -4.08 -1.64 -0.59
C GLN A 134 -4.72 -2.34 0.61
N PHE A 135 -4.54 -3.65 0.74
CA PHE A 135 -5.08 -4.40 1.86
C PHE A 135 -4.20 -4.31 3.12
N ALA A 136 -2.89 -4.45 2.97
CA ALA A 136 -1.95 -4.54 4.09
C ALA A 136 -1.15 -3.24 4.30
N THR A 137 -0.22 -2.95 3.38
CA THR A 137 0.79 -1.88 3.44
C THR A 137 0.19 -0.48 3.56
N ALA A 138 -0.91 -0.20 2.86
CA ALA A 138 -1.56 1.09 2.86
C ALA A 138 -2.06 1.51 4.25
N ASN A 139 -2.40 0.55 5.12
CA ASN A 139 -2.74 0.87 6.51
C ASN A 139 -1.52 1.35 7.30
N GLN A 140 -0.36 0.74 7.05
CA GLN A 140 0.89 1.14 7.71
C GLN A 140 1.33 2.52 7.19
N LEU A 141 1.23 2.75 5.89
CA LEU A 141 1.52 4.06 5.28
C LEU A 141 0.64 5.16 5.87
N VAL A 142 -0.68 4.95 5.97
CA VAL A 142 -1.59 5.91 6.61
C VAL A 142 -1.17 6.18 8.05
N ARG A 143 -0.81 5.15 8.82
CA ARG A 143 -0.36 5.31 10.21
C ARG A 143 0.94 6.11 10.33
N LEU A 144 1.91 5.84 9.45
CA LEU A 144 3.19 6.56 9.40
C LEU A 144 2.99 8.03 9.01
N VAL A 145 2.09 8.32 8.06
CA VAL A 145 1.76 9.71 7.69
C VAL A 145 1.13 10.42 8.87
N LEU A 146 0.14 9.81 9.51
CA LEU A 146 -0.56 10.41 10.64
C LEU A 146 0.40 10.74 11.79
N GLY A 147 1.32 9.84 12.14
CA GLY A 147 2.26 10.14 13.21
C GLY A 147 3.45 10.99 12.77
N SER A 148 3.72 11.16 11.47
CA SER A 148 4.66 12.18 10.97
C SER A 148 4.14 13.61 11.14
N VAL A 149 2.82 13.78 11.11
CA VAL A 149 2.12 15.07 11.35
C VAL A 149 1.85 15.29 12.83
N GLY A 150 2.22 14.35 13.71
CA GLY A 150 1.93 14.43 15.15
C GLY A 150 0.49 14.11 15.53
N ALA A 151 -0.35 13.72 14.56
CA ALA A 151 -1.76 13.39 14.78
C ALA A 151 -1.98 12.02 15.46
N VAL A 152 -0.91 11.27 15.76
CA VAL A 152 -0.96 9.96 16.44
C VAL A 152 -0.28 10.05 17.79
N ARG A 153 -1.04 9.75 18.84
CA ARG A 153 -0.50 9.66 20.21
C ARG A 153 0.35 8.39 20.39
N PRO A 154 1.39 8.42 21.26
CA PRO A 154 2.24 7.27 21.54
C PRO A 154 1.43 6.03 21.96
N ALA A 155 1.98 4.84 21.71
CA ALA A 155 1.34 3.58 22.09
C ALA A 155 1.09 3.53 23.61
N GLY A 156 -0.19 3.50 24.03
CA GLY A 156 -0.59 3.48 25.44
C GLY A 156 -1.68 4.49 25.81
N GLU A 157 -1.90 5.53 25.00
CA GLU A 157 -3.05 6.43 25.15
C GLU A 157 -4.22 6.00 24.23
N PRO A 158 -5.49 6.15 24.69
CA PRO A 158 -6.66 5.75 23.91
C PRO A 158 -6.70 6.54 22.60
N GLN A 159 -6.50 5.85 21.48
CA GLN A 159 -6.62 6.46 20.16
C GLN A 159 -8.10 6.57 19.76
N PRO A 160 -8.51 7.59 18.99
CA PRO A 160 -9.88 7.69 18.47
C PRO A 160 -10.32 6.44 17.69
N SER A 161 -9.37 5.69 17.12
CA SER A 161 -9.56 4.42 16.41
C SER A 161 -9.99 3.26 17.31
N ASP A 162 -9.65 3.27 18.62
CA ASP A 162 -10.03 2.19 19.56
C ASP A 162 -11.52 2.19 19.90
N ARG A 163 -12.21 3.32 19.69
CA ARG A 163 -13.67 3.43 19.83
C ARG A 163 -14.45 2.90 18.63
N LEU A 164 -13.80 2.64 17.48
CA LEU A 164 -14.45 2.23 16.24
C LEU A 164 -14.01 0.82 15.82
N LYS A 165 -14.59 -0.21 16.46
CA LYS A 165 -14.32 -1.65 16.19
C LYS A 165 -14.47 -2.05 14.70
N GLY A 166 -15.26 -1.31 13.91
CA GLY A 166 -15.47 -1.56 12.47
C GLY A 166 -14.44 -0.93 11.51
N GLY A 167 -13.59 0.00 11.98
CA GLY A 167 -12.72 0.80 11.10
C GLY A 167 -11.59 0.01 10.42
N ARG A 168 -11.15 -1.11 11.02
CA ARG A 168 -10.01 -1.90 10.53
C ARG A 168 -10.24 -2.59 9.18
N LEU A 169 -11.49 -2.93 8.86
CA LEU A 169 -11.85 -3.58 7.59
C LEU A 169 -12.52 -2.61 6.62
N LEU A 170 -13.22 -1.59 7.13
CA LEU A 170 -13.92 -0.63 6.30
C LEU A 170 -12.96 0.20 5.42
N GLY A 171 -11.81 0.62 5.95
CA GLY A 171 -10.79 1.35 5.20
C GLY A 171 -10.24 0.58 3.98
N PRO A 172 -9.74 -0.66 4.15
CA PRO A 172 -9.33 -1.50 3.04
C PRO A 172 -10.43 -1.75 2.01
N MET A 173 -11.68 -2.00 2.44
CA MET A 173 -12.78 -2.28 1.52
C MET A 173 -13.11 -1.08 0.61
N GLU A 174 -13.12 0.13 1.16
CA GLU A 174 -13.34 1.33 0.36
C GLU A 174 -12.20 1.58 -0.63
N ARG A 175 -10.95 1.40 -0.20
CA ARG A 175 -9.79 1.49 -1.08
C ARG A 175 -9.87 0.51 -2.24
N LEU A 176 -10.33 -0.71 -1.99
CA LEU A 176 -10.53 -1.73 -3.02
C LEU A 176 -11.71 -1.39 -3.94
N LEU A 177 -12.77 -0.79 -3.41
CA LEU A 177 -13.89 -0.30 -4.22
C LEU A 177 -13.48 0.84 -5.15
N ILE A 178 -12.74 1.83 -4.63
CA ILE A 178 -12.19 2.93 -5.45
C ILE A 178 -11.23 2.38 -6.51
N LEU A 179 -10.33 1.47 -6.12
CA LEU A 179 -9.40 0.81 -7.03
C LEU A 179 -10.13 0.06 -8.16
N SER A 180 -11.12 -0.76 -7.83
CA SER A 180 -11.84 -1.58 -8.81
C SER A 180 -12.64 -0.71 -9.79
N LEU A 181 -13.33 0.32 -9.28
CA LEU A 181 -14.05 1.29 -10.12
C LEU A 181 -13.09 2.08 -11.02
N GLY A 182 -11.96 2.54 -10.47
CA GLY A 182 -10.96 3.30 -11.22
C GLY A 182 -10.28 2.48 -12.32
N VAL A 183 -9.85 1.26 -12.01
CA VAL A 183 -9.25 0.34 -13.00
C VAL A 183 -10.28 -0.11 -14.03
N GLY A 184 -11.55 -0.25 -13.64
CA GLY A 184 -12.68 -0.54 -14.52
C GLY A 184 -13.14 0.64 -15.39
N GLY A 185 -12.49 1.81 -15.31
CA GLY A 185 -12.82 3.00 -16.09
C GLY A 185 -14.02 3.80 -15.57
N GLN A 186 -14.61 3.41 -14.44
CA GLN A 186 -15.78 4.06 -13.83
C GLN A 186 -15.36 5.20 -12.88
N VAL A 187 -14.65 6.19 -13.43
CA VAL A 187 -14.11 7.32 -12.64
C VAL A 187 -15.22 8.11 -11.95
N ALA A 188 -16.37 8.28 -12.60
CA ALA A 188 -17.52 8.96 -11.99
C ALA A 188 -18.03 8.23 -10.74
N ALA A 189 -18.13 6.90 -10.79
CA ALA A 189 -18.56 6.10 -9.64
C ALA A 189 -17.51 6.13 -8.52
N ALA A 190 -16.21 6.04 -8.85
CA ALA A 190 -15.13 6.17 -7.87
C ALA A 190 -15.17 7.54 -7.16
N SER A 191 -15.37 8.62 -7.91
CA SER A 191 -15.52 9.99 -7.38
C SER A 191 -16.77 10.14 -6.51
N ALA A 192 -17.88 9.49 -6.87
CA ALA A 192 -19.10 9.51 -6.06
C ALA A 192 -18.88 8.84 -4.69
N VAL A 193 -18.14 7.72 -4.63
CA VAL A 193 -17.79 7.06 -3.36
C VAL A 193 -16.96 7.98 -2.46
N VAL A 194 -15.95 8.64 -3.03
CA VAL A 194 -15.11 9.62 -2.30
C VAL A 194 -15.95 10.79 -1.78
N ALA A 195 -16.81 11.35 -2.62
CA ALA A 195 -17.70 12.46 -2.27
C ALA A 195 -18.69 12.08 -1.16
N ALA A 196 -19.34 10.92 -1.28
CA ALA A 196 -20.30 10.43 -0.29
C ALA A 196 -19.66 10.28 1.09
N LYS A 197 -18.45 9.72 1.15
CA LYS A 197 -17.72 9.62 2.42
C LYS A 197 -17.34 10.98 3.00
N GLY A 198 -16.97 11.94 2.16
CA GLY A 198 -16.71 13.32 2.59
C GLY A 198 -17.93 13.96 3.26
N ILE A 199 -19.13 13.78 2.68
CA ILE A 199 -20.39 14.32 3.18
C ILE A 199 -20.78 13.69 4.52
N ILE A 200 -20.71 12.36 4.65
CA ILE A 200 -21.14 11.63 5.85
C ILE A 200 -20.30 12.00 7.09
N ARG A 201 -19.04 12.39 6.89
CA ARG A 201 -18.12 12.71 7.98
C ARG A 201 -18.21 14.14 8.49
N PHE A 202 -18.83 15.03 7.72
CA PHE A 202 -18.94 16.46 8.05
C PHE A 202 -19.82 16.73 9.31
N PRO A 203 -20.97 16.05 9.50
CA PRO A 203 -21.75 16.15 10.72
C PRO A 203 -21.02 15.63 11.97
N GLU A 204 -20.21 14.58 11.85
CA GLU A 204 -19.46 13.99 12.98
C GLU A 204 -18.38 14.95 13.51
N LEU A 205 -17.68 15.64 12.59
CA LEU A 205 -16.72 16.70 12.92
C LEU A 205 -17.42 17.91 13.55
N SER A 206 -18.61 18.27 13.05
CA SER A 206 -19.39 19.41 13.54
C SER A 206 -20.04 19.14 14.91
N ALA A 207 -20.44 17.91 15.19
CA ALA A 207 -21.04 17.51 16.47
C ALA A 207 -19.98 17.38 17.60
N GLN A 208 -18.74 17.00 17.26
CA GLN A 208 -17.62 17.03 18.21
C GLN A 208 -17.21 18.47 18.57
N LYS A 209 -17.31 19.41 17.62
CA LYS A 209 -17.07 20.85 17.83
C LYS A 209 -18.03 21.49 18.86
N GLY A 210 -19.26 20.98 18.98
CA GLY A 210 -20.28 21.52 19.88
C GLY A 210 -20.25 21.00 21.32
N ARG A 211 -19.44 19.96 21.64
CA ARG A 211 -19.49 19.28 22.95
C ARG A 211 -18.30 19.53 23.88
N ASN A 212 -17.10 19.78 23.36
CA ASN A 212 -15.88 19.91 24.17
C ASN A 212 -15.17 21.23 23.88
N GLY A 213 -15.68 22.34 24.44
CA GLY A 213 -15.17 23.70 24.20
C GLY A 213 -13.72 23.98 24.60
N GLU A 214 -13.01 23.07 25.28
CA GLU A 214 -11.62 23.27 25.69
C GLU A 214 -10.85 21.94 25.59
N VAL A 215 -9.70 21.98 24.91
CA VAL A 215 -8.69 20.91 24.70
C VAL A 215 -8.97 19.88 23.58
N GLY A 216 -8.32 20.06 22.41
CA GLY A 216 -7.99 18.98 21.45
C GLY A 216 -8.82 18.83 20.16
N ILE A 217 -9.57 19.85 19.71
CA ILE A 217 -10.46 19.76 18.54
C ILE A 217 -9.69 19.71 17.19
N ASP A 218 -8.56 20.42 17.09
CA ASP A 218 -7.76 20.48 15.86
C ASP A 218 -7.08 19.13 15.56
N GLU A 219 -6.54 18.45 16.58
CA GLU A 219 -5.87 17.13 16.42
C GLU A 219 -6.79 16.04 15.88
N VAL A 220 -8.05 15.97 16.35
CA VAL A 220 -8.99 14.93 15.91
C VAL A 220 -9.48 15.19 14.48
N THR A 221 -9.72 16.47 14.15
CA THR A 221 -10.10 16.89 12.81
C THR A 221 -8.98 16.62 11.82
N GLU A 222 -7.74 16.97 12.19
CA GLU A 222 -6.55 16.73 11.39
C GLU A 222 -6.29 15.23 11.19
N TYR A 223 -6.35 14.43 12.27
CA TYR A 223 -6.21 12.97 12.19
C TYR A 223 -7.18 12.37 11.17
N PHE A 224 -8.45 12.77 11.23
CA PHE A 224 -9.45 12.25 10.33
C PHE A 224 -9.21 12.73 8.89
N LEU A 225 -8.99 14.02 8.68
CA LEU A 225 -8.81 14.61 7.36
C LEU A 225 -7.57 14.07 6.66
N VAL A 226 -6.41 14.10 7.33
CA VAL A 226 -5.14 13.55 6.83
C VAL A 226 -5.27 12.06 6.56
N GLY A 227 -5.92 11.30 7.46
CA GLY A 227 -6.07 9.85 7.31
C GLY A 227 -6.89 9.45 6.08
N SER A 228 -8.03 10.10 5.85
CA SER A 228 -8.87 9.81 4.68
C SER A 228 -8.23 10.30 3.38
N PHE A 229 -7.63 11.49 3.38
CA PHE A 229 -6.96 12.03 2.20
C PHE A 229 -5.79 11.14 1.78
N THR A 230 -4.96 10.73 2.73
CA THR A 230 -3.85 9.78 2.49
C THR A 230 -4.37 8.46 1.93
N SER A 231 -5.47 7.93 2.48
CA SER A 231 -6.06 6.67 2.02
C SER A 231 -6.58 6.75 0.57
N TRP A 232 -7.19 7.87 0.17
CA TRP A 232 -7.63 8.08 -1.21
C TRP A 232 -6.46 8.27 -2.16
N LEU A 233 -5.43 9.02 -1.77
CA LEU A 233 -4.21 9.18 -2.56
C LEU A 233 -3.53 7.83 -2.85
N LEU A 234 -3.45 6.95 -1.85
CA LEU A 234 -2.90 5.61 -2.05
C LEU A 234 -3.72 4.78 -3.04
N ALA A 235 -5.06 4.87 -2.99
CA ALA A 235 -5.93 4.22 -3.96
C ALA A 235 -5.76 4.75 -5.39
N LEU A 236 -5.72 6.07 -5.54
CA LEU A 236 -5.48 6.72 -6.84
C LEU A 236 -4.09 6.42 -7.39
N GLY A 237 -3.06 6.39 -6.54
CA GLY A 237 -1.72 5.96 -6.92
C GLY A 237 -1.69 4.52 -7.41
N GLY A 238 -2.40 3.61 -6.74
CA GLY A 238 -2.57 2.23 -7.17
C GLY A 238 -3.23 2.11 -8.55
N ILE A 239 -4.28 2.89 -8.82
CA ILE A 239 -4.93 2.97 -10.14
C ILE A 239 -3.92 3.43 -11.19
N GLY A 240 -3.17 4.51 -10.90
CA GLY A 240 -2.14 5.04 -11.80
C GLY A 240 -1.09 4.00 -12.19
N LEU A 241 -0.60 3.21 -11.22
CA LEU A 241 0.38 2.14 -11.48
C LEU A 241 -0.19 1.02 -12.36
N VAL A 242 -1.44 0.61 -12.12
CA VAL A 242 -2.12 -0.41 -12.95
C VAL A 242 -2.35 0.08 -14.38
N LEU A 243 -2.72 1.35 -14.56
CA LEU A 243 -2.96 1.94 -15.88
C LEU A 243 -1.66 2.25 -16.64
N ALA A 244 -0.58 2.60 -15.94
CA ALA A 244 0.74 2.81 -16.51
C ALA A 244 1.40 1.49 -16.99
N THR A 245 0.96 0.35 -16.45
CA THR A 245 1.43 -0.98 -16.83
C THR A 245 0.61 -1.48 -18.02
N ARG A 246 1.18 -1.41 -19.23
CA ARG A 246 0.61 -1.98 -20.45
C ARG A 246 1.12 -3.42 -20.66
#